data_AF-A0A8H3BDE2-F1
#
_entry.id   AF-A0A8H3BDE2-F1
#
_cell.length_a   1.000
_cell.length_b   1.000
_cell.length_c   1.000
_cell.angle_alpha   90.00
_cell.angle_beta   90.00
_cell.angle_gamma   90.00
#
_symmetry.space_group_name_H-M   'P 1'
#
loop_
_entity.id
_entity.type
_entity.pdbx_description
1 polymer ?
#
loop_
_entity_poly.entity_id
_entity_poly.type
_entity_poly.pdbx_seq_one_letter_code
_entity_poly.pdbx_strand_id
1 'polypeptide(L)'
;MLFKQFAVTCLFIFGAHAATTSDKTYIVTLKPGANLESHATERREGFEIKHTYSTVFNGYAAALSPSALNAIRASNDVQSIELDQTFSLPGEAASFAYAQIGKAKIPLDKKVDGGAGVDIYFFDTGIDITRPCFGGRARWGATFGGYGDADGNGHGTAMAASALCAEAGGTATSASGVAVKVLSDSGSVLSDSGSGTTSAIISGINWAVQQYQLIGRPSIGVMAIAGAASTAMDNAVAAAVNAGFHMVVTAGFSNMPINVSPAVTVGALPRTKAYPSNSNYGAGLDIWSFYPIACPAGITGCTTPTNSV
;
A
#
# COMPACT_ATOMS: atom_id res chain seq x y z
N MET A 1 -22.15 57.34 -57.75
CA MET A 1 -22.66 57.84 -56.45
C MET A 1 -23.46 56.73 -55.79
N LEU A 2 -23.20 56.49 -54.51
CA LEU A 2 -23.96 55.71 -53.51
C LEU A 2 -24.04 54.17 -53.70
N PHE A 3 -23.25 53.40 -52.95
CA PHE A 3 -23.42 52.93 -51.54
C PHE A 3 -23.99 51.50 -51.52
N LYS A 4 -23.11 50.48 -51.43
CA LYS A 4 -23.48 49.09 -51.08
C LYS A 4 -23.31 48.91 -49.58
N GLN A 5 -24.41 48.53 -48.92
CA GLN A 5 -24.49 48.24 -47.49
C GLN A 5 -23.64 47.03 -47.10
N PHE A 6 -22.92 47.20 -46.00
CA PHE A 6 -22.33 46.16 -45.18
C PHE A 6 -23.42 45.31 -44.52
N ALA A 7 -23.30 43.98 -44.61
CA ALA A 7 -23.89 43.05 -43.65
C ALA A 7 -22.77 42.11 -43.18
N VAL A 8 -22.22 42.43 -42.01
CA VAL A 8 -21.29 41.56 -41.28
C VAL A 8 -22.13 40.54 -40.55
N THR A 9 -22.22 39.33 -41.09
CA THR A 9 -22.75 38.18 -40.34
C THR A 9 -21.60 37.65 -39.50
N CYS A 10 -21.58 38.03 -38.23
CA CYS A 10 -20.70 37.48 -37.21
C CYS A 10 -21.16 36.03 -36.94
N LEU A 11 -20.53 35.05 -37.60
CA LEU A 11 -20.69 33.65 -37.26
C LEU A 11 -19.76 33.34 -36.07
N PHE A 12 -20.28 33.53 -34.86
CA PHE A 12 -19.70 32.90 -33.67
C PHE A 12 -19.86 31.38 -33.85
N ILE A 13 -18.83 30.73 -34.38
CA ILE A 13 -18.67 29.30 -34.19
C ILE A 13 -18.41 29.13 -32.69
N PHE A 14 -19.43 28.67 -31.98
CA PHE A 14 -19.30 28.14 -30.64
C PHE A 14 -18.16 27.12 -30.67
N GLY A 15 -17.04 27.48 -30.04
CA GLY A 15 -16.08 26.50 -29.59
C GLY A 15 -16.86 25.51 -28.74
N ALA A 16 -17.04 24.31 -29.28
CA ALA A 16 -17.35 23.16 -28.45
C ALA A 16 -16.29 23.19 -27.35
N HIS A 17 -16.73 23.46 -26.12
CA HIS A 17 -15.92 23.23 -24.95
C HIS A 17 -15.58 21.75 -25.00
N ALA A 18 -14.40 21.42 -25.54
CA ALA A 18 -13.78 20.15 -25.27
C ALA A 18 -13.70 20.12 -23.75
N ALA A 19 -14.53 19.28 -23.13
CA ALA A 19 -14.45 19.04 -21.71
C ALA A 19 -12.99 18.76 -21.41
N THR A 20 -12.34 19.67 -20.67
CA THR A 20 -10.97 19.52 -20.20
C THR A 20 -10.99 18.30 -19.30
N THR A 21 -10.70 17.15 -19.88
CA THR A 21 -10.61 15.88 -19.19
C THR A 21 -9.42 16.03 -18.27
N SER A 22 -9.68 16.05 -16.97
CA SER A 22 -8.66 16.25 -15.94
C SER A 22 -7.58 15.18 -16.05
N ASP A 23 -6.33 15.57 -15.83
CA ASP A 23 -5.21 14.65 -15.77
C ASP A 23 -5.49 13.53 -14.76
N LYS A 24 -5.11 12.30 -15.12
CA LYS A 24 -5.21 11.12 -14.25
C LYS A 24 -3.85 10.50 -14.07
N THR A 25 -3.60 9.92 -12.91
CA THR A 25 -2.37 9.18 -12.66
C THR A 25 -2.47 7.76 -13.20
N TYR A 26 -1.44 7.32 -13.92
CA TYR A 26 -1.32 5.97 -14.45
C TYR A 26 0.01 5.37 -14.01
N ILE A 27 0.01 4.06 -13.78
CA ILE A 27 1.21 3.25 -13.64
C ILE A 27 1.53 2.68 -15.02
N VAL A 28 2.72 2.99 -15.52
CA VAL A 28 3.24 2.54 -16.81
C VAL A 28 4.35 1.53 -16.53
N THR A 29 4.14 0.30 -16.99
CA THR A 29 5.19 -0.74 -16.98
C THR A 29 5.84 -0.77 -18.36
N LEU A 30 7.15 -0.72 -18.39
CA LEU A 30 7.95 -0.80 -19.60
C LEU A 30 8.43 -2.23 -19.83
N LYS A 31 8.63 -2.57 -21.11
CA LYS A 31 9.17 -3.85 -21.51
C LYS A 31 10.61 -4.01 -20.98
N PRO A 32 11.06 -5.27 -20.76
CA PRO A 32 12.47 -5.53 -20.46
C PRO A 32 13.40 -4.90 -21.49
N GLY A 33 14.45 -4.20 -21.03
CA GLY A 33 15.44 -3.55 -21.89
C GLY A 33 15.07 -2.13 -22.36
N ALA A 34 13.83 -1.69 -22.18
CA ALA A 34 13.46 -0.29 -22.43
C ALA A 34 14.18 0.65 -21.46
N ASN A 35 14.62 1.81 -21.94
CA ASN A 35 15.33 2.79 -21.12
C ASN A 35 14.33 3.64 -20.31
N LEU A 36 14.26 3.38 -18.99
CA LEU A 36 13.36 4.09 -18.09
C LEU A 36 13.55 5.60 -18.09
N GLU A 37 14.80 6.04 -17.96
CA GLU A 37 15.12 7.47 -17.82
C GLU A 37 14.71 8.23 -19.08
N SER A 38 15.02 7.71 -20.25
CA SER A 38 14.64 8.31 -21.53
C SER A 38 13.12 8.37 -21.67
N HIS A 39 12.41 7.29 -21.31
CA HIS A 39 10.95 7.25 -21.42
C HIS A 39 10.25 8.16 -20.39
N ALA A 40 10.79 8.25 -19.17
CA ALA A 40 10.25 9.08 -18.09
C ALA A 40 10.60 10.58 -18.22
N THR A 41 11.68 10.93 -18.94
CA THR A 41 12.13 12.32 -19.12
C THR A 41 11.74 12.94 -20.45
N GLU A 42 11.08 12.20 -21.35
CA GLU A 42 10.43 12.76 -22.53
C GLU A 42 9.36 13.78 -22.10
N ARG A 43 9.76 15.07 -22.05
CA ARG A 43 8.96 16.22 -21.62
C ARG A 43 7.80 16.52 -22.58
N ARG A 44 6.84 15.60 -22.68
CA ARG A 44 5.60 15.80 -23.43
C ARG A 44 4.69 16.72 -22.61
N GLU A 45 4.01 17.64 -23.28
CA GLU A 45 2.99 18.48 -22.64
C GLU A 45 1.92 17.61 -21.95
N GLY A 46 1.57 17.91 -20.70
CA GLY A 46 0.61 17.12 -19.92
C GLY A 46 1.14 15.80 -19.37
N PHE A 47 2.45 15.71 -19.10
CA PHE A 47 3.11 14.55 -18.51
C PHE A 47 3.88 14.97 -17.25
N GLU A 48 3.54 14.41 -16.09
CA GLU A 48 4.23 14.67 -14.82
C GLU A 48 4.57 13.35 -14.11
N ILE A 49 5.87 13.03 -14.00
CA ILE A 49 6.33 11.88 -13.22
C ILE A 49 6.06 12.11 -11.73
N LYS A 50 5.41 11.13 -11.10
CA LYS A 50 5.20 11.07 -9.65
C LYS A 50 6.21 10.13 -8.99
N HIS A 51 6.43 8.96 -9.58
CA HIS A 51 7.30 7.91 -9.05
C HIS A 51 8.01 7.15 -10.16
N THR A 52 9.19 6.61 -9.88
CA THR A 52 9.90 5.67 -10.77
C THR A 52 10.21 4.38 -10.03
N TYR A 53 10.16 3.28 -10.76
CA TYR A 53 10.38 1.93 -10.26
C TYR A 53 11.46 1.29 -11.14
N SER A 54 12.49 0.78 -10.49
CA SER A 54 13.64 0.15 -11.17
C SER A 54 14.08 -1.15 -10.51
N THR A 55 13.63 -1.40 -9.28
CA THR A 55 14.01 -2.58 -8.49
C THR A 55 12.96 -3.68 -8.60
N VAL A 56 11.67 -3.33 -8.48
CA VAL A 56 10.56 -4.32 -8.55
C VAL A 56 10.06 -4.53 -9.97
N PHE A 57 10.11 -3.53 -10.82
CA PHE A 57 9.94 -3.66 -12.27
C PHE A 57 10.45 -2.39 -12.96
N ASN A 58 10.59 -2.43 -14.28
CA ASN A 58 10.95 -1.28 -15.10
C ASN A 58 9.72 -0.41 -15.38
N GLY A 59 9.55 0.74 -14.73
CA GLY A 59 8.36 1.56 -14.94
C GLY A 59 8.28 2.82 -14.09
N TYR A 60 7.13 3.50 -14.18
CA TYR A 60 6.88 4.74 -13.45
C TYR A 60 5.39 4.98 -13.22
N ALA A 61 5.05 5.88 -12.29
CA ALA A 61 3.73 6.47 -12.22
C ALA A 61 3.78 7.93 -12.67
N ALA A 62 2.82 8.34 -13.49
CA ALA A 62 2.74 9.70 -14.01
C ALA A 62 1.30 10.20 -14.09
N ALA A 63 1.10 11.48 -13.79
CA ALA A 63 -0.12 12.19 -14.18
C ALA A 63 -0.05 12.47 -15.68
N LEU A 64 -1.06 12.00 -16.42
CA LEU A 64 -1.14 12.09 -17.87
C LEU A 64 -2.42 12.79 -18.30
N SER A 65 -2.25 13.79 -19.16
CA SER A 65 -3.32 14.33 -19.98
C SER A 65 -3.80 13.28 -20.99
N PRO A 66 -5.00 13.43 -21.58
CA PRO A 66 -5.48 12.50 -22.60
C PRO A 66 -4.54 12.36 -23.81
N SER A 67 -3.92 13.46 -24.24
CA SER A 67 -2.96 13.45 -25.35
C SER A 67 -1.67 12.72 -24.98
N ALA A 68 -1.14 12.97 -23.77
CA ALA A 68 0.02 12.28 -23.26
C ALA A 68 -0.22 10.77 -23.11
N LEU A 69 -1.38 10.37 -22.56
CA LEU A 69 -1.76 8.96 -22.45
C LEU A 69 -1.81 8.27 -23.81
N ASN A 70 -2.37 8.92 -24.83
CA ASN A 70 -2.40 8.36 -26.19
C ASN A 70 -0.98 8.21 -26.78
N ALA A 71 -0.08 9.16 -26.53
CA ALA A 71 1.32 9.05 -26.93
C ALA A 71 2.03 7.87 -26.24
N ILE A 72 1.82 7.70 -24.94
CA ILE A 72 2.40 6.58 -24.18
C ILE A 72 1.84 5.23 -24.68
N ARG A 73 0.54 5.13 -24.96
CA ARG A 73 -0.07 3.93 -25.55
C ARG A 73 0.52 3.51 -26.89
N ALA A 74 0.99 4.48 -27.69
CA ALA A 74 1.59 4.23 -28.99
C ALA A 74 3.09 3.84 -28.92
N SER A 75 3.71 3.94 -27.73
CA SER A 75 5.13 3.62 -27.56
C SER A 75 5.37 2.11 -27.60
N ASN A 76 6.36 1.70 -28.41
CA ASN A 76 6.78 0.29 -28.49
C ASN A 76 7.44 -0.21 -27.20
N ASP A 77 7.86 0.69 -26.31
CA ASP A 77 8.53 0.36 -25.06
C ASP A 77 7.55 0.02 -23.93
N VAL A 78 6.27 0.37 -24.08
CA VAL A 78 5.26 0.16 -23.04
C VAL A 78 4.76 -1.28 -23.08
N GLN A 79 4.77 -1.94 -21.92
CA GLN A 79 4.21 -3.26 -21.70
C GLN A 79 2.75 -3.18 -21.25
N SER A 80 2.46 -2.32 -20.28
CA SER A 80 1.11 -2.12 -19.75
C SER A 80 0.92 -0.71 -19.18
N ILE A 81 -0.34 -0.30 -19.11
CA ILE A 81 -0.77 0.94 -18.48
C ILE A 81 -1.97 0.61 -17.60
N GLU A 82 -1.87 0.94 -16.32
CA GLU A 82 -2.92 0.74 -15.33
C GLU A 82 -3.31 2.09 -14.72
N LEU A 83 -4.60 2.32 -14.46
CA LEU A 83 -5.02 3.52 -13.73
C LEU A 83 -4.56 3.40 -12.28
N ASP A 84 -3.98 4.47 -11.74
CA ASP A 84 -3.61 4.51 -10.31
C ASP A 84 -4.88 4.52 -9.45
N GLN A 85 -5.00 3.55 -8.55
CA GLN A 85 -6.18 3.36 -7.70
C GLN A 85 -5.89 3.87 -6.30
N THR A 86 -6.95 4.23 -5.58
CA THR A 86 -6.86 4.56 -4.15
C THR A 86 -7.28 3.34 -3.33
N PHE A 87 -6.45 2.99 -2.35
CA PHE A 87 -6.74 2.05 -1.28
C PHE A 87 -7.04 2.84 -0.02
N SER A 88 -8.04 2.40 0.74
CA SER A 88 -8.37 2.96 2.04
C SER A 88 -8.42 1.84 3.06
N LEU A 89 -7.90 2.11 4.25
CA LEU A 89 -8.20 1.27 5.39
C LEU A 89 -9.70 1.34 5.68
N PRO A 90 -10.34 0.24 6.08
CA PRO A 90 -11.73 0.30 6.50
C PRO A 90 -11.84 1.23 7.72
N GLY A 91 -12.84 2.12 7.70
CA GLY A 91 -13.25 2.86 8.91
C GLY A 91 -13.49 1.88 10.07
N GLU A 92 -13.34 2.33 11.32
CA GLU A 92 -13.62 1.45 12.45
C GLU A 92 -15.05 0.91 12.32
N ALA A 93 -15.16 -0.42 12.31
CA ALA A 93 -16.45 -1.06 12.42
C ALA A 93 -17.07 -0.61 13.75
N ALA A 94 -18.25 -0.01 13.68
CA ALA A 94 -19.01 0.44 14.85
C ALA A 94 -19.02 -0.64 15.94
N SER A 95 -18.38 -0.34 17.08
CA SER A 95 -18.50 -1.02 18.37
C SER A 95 -18.75 -2.54 18.31
N PHE A 96 -17.70 -3.34 18.08
CA PHE A 96 -17.74 -4.72 18.55
C PHE A 96 -17.59 -4.73 20.07
N ALA A 97 -18.51 -5.39 20.77
CA ALA A 97 -18.50 -5.48 22.22
C ALA A 97 -17.14 -5.98 22.72
N TYR A 98 -16.45 -5.08 23.41
CA TYR A 98 -15.14 -5.26 24.00
C TYR A 98 -15.14 -6.45 24.93
N ALA A 99 -14.43 -7.49 24.54
CA ALA A 99 -13.88 -8.41 25.50
C ALA A 99 -12.36 -8.28 25.39
N GLN A 100 -11.73 -7.79 26.46
CA GLN A 100 -10.33 -8.10 26.72
C GLN A 100 -10.22 -9.61 26.92
N ILE A 101 -10.26 -10.36 25.82
CA ILE A 101 -10.12 -11.82 25.86
C ILE A 101 -8.64 -12.07 25.98
N GLY A 102 -8.27 -12.56 27.16
CA GLY A 102 -6.94 -12.56 27.72
C GLY A 102 -5.84 -13.18 26.86
N LYS A 103 -4.63 -12.95 27.35
CA LYS A 103 -3.35 -13.54 26.93
C LYS A 103 -3.54 -15.02 26.58
N ALA A 104 -3.82 -15.31 25.31
CA ALA A 104 -3.64 -16.66 24.82
C ALA A 104 -2.14 -16.92 24.92
N LYS A 105 -1.72 -17.60 26.01
CA LYS A 105 -0.42 -18.22 26.10
C LYS A 105 -0.42 -19.32 25.05
N ILE A 106 -0.23 -18.95 23.79
CA ILE A 106 0.24 -19.89 22.79
C ILE A 106 1.60 -20.33 23.33
N PRO A 107 1.80 -21.62 23.66
CA PRO A 107 3.11 -22.10 24.04
C PRO A 107 3.96 -21.96 22.76
N LEU A 108 4.62 -20.82 22.62
CA LEU A 108 5.68 -20.69 21.64
C LEU A 108 6.77 -21.63 22.12
N ASP A 109 7.17 -22.58 21.28
CA ASP A 109 8.31 -23.43 21.56
C ASP A 109 9.47 -22.54 22.01
N LYS A 110 10.27 -23.02 22.97
CA LYS A 110 11.41 -22.30 23.58
C LYS A 110 12.54 -21.92 22.59
N LYS A 111 12.29 -21.99 21.28
CA LYS A 111 13.25 -21.91 20.17
C LYS A 111 13.09 -20.68 19.27
N VAL A 112 12.22 -19.72 19.58
CA VAL A 112 12.15 -18.49 18.79
C VAL A 112 13.00 -17.42 19.49
N ASP A 113 14.10 -17.00 18.86
CA ASP A 113 14.96 -15.91 19.33
C ASP A 113 14.32 -14.52 19.20
N GLY A 114 13.01 -14.47 18.89
CA GLY A 114 12.26 -13.25 18.64
C GLY A 114 12.50 -12.65 17.26
N GLY A 115 13.10 -13.36 16.31
CA GLY A 115 13.45 -12.81 15.00
C GLY A 115 14.69 -11.93 15.05
N ALA A 116 15.66 -12.27 15.90
CA ALA A 116 16.89 -11.51 16.03
C ALA A 116 17.61 -11.40 14.68
N GLY A 117 18.03 -10.18 14.32
CA GLY A 117 18.70 -9.91 13.03
C GLY A 117 17.77 -9.74 11.82
N VAL A 118 16.45 -9.93 11.99
CA VAL A 118 15.45 -9.71 10.93
C VAL A 118 14.95 -8.26 10.94
N ASP A 119 14.79 -7.68 9.75
CA ASP A 119 14.09 -6.40 9.56
C ASP A 119 12.65 -6.66 9.07
N ILE A 120 11.66 -6.04 9.73
CA ILE A 120 10.25 -6.10 9.33
C ILE A 120 9.83 -4.72 8.83
N TYR A 121 9.49 -4.62 7.55
CA TYR A 121 9.04 -3.40 6.89
C TYR A 121 7.52 -3.34 6.92
N PHE A 122 6.95 -2.32 7.56
CA PHE A 122 5.50 -2.12 7.66
C PHE A 122 5.07 -1.08 6.63
N PHE A 123 4.34 -1.53 5.60
CA PHE A 123 3.76 -0.68 4.57
C PHE A 123 2.39 -0.21 5.01
N ASP A 124 2.32 0.97 5.63
CA ASP A 124 1.10 1.41 6.33
C ASP A 124 1.05 2.94 6.50
N THR A 125 0.36 3.43 7.52
CA THR A 125 0.27 4.85 7.91
C THR A 125 1.53 5.38 8.60
N GLY A 126 2.58 4.57 8.74
CA GLY A 126 3.80 4.91 9.47
C GLY A 126 3.90 4.13 10.79
N ILE A 127 4.89 4.46 11.63
CA ILE A 127 5.01 3.90 12.98
C ILE A 127 5.41 5.03 13.93
N ASP A 128 4.76 5.12 15.08
CA ASP A 128 5.29 5.86 16.22
C ASP A 128 6.46 5.08 16.82
N ILE A 129 7.66 5.36 16.32
CA ILE A 129 8.89 4.65 16.69
C ILE A 129 9.29 4.84 18.16
N THR A 130 8.65 5.78 18.88
CA THR A 130 8.97 6.10 20.27
C THR A 130 8.28 5.19 21.29
N ARG A 131 7.43 4.25 20.83
CA ARG A 131 6.67 3.38 21.74
C ARG A 131 7.59 2.54 22.63
N PRO A 132 7.37 2.53 23.96
CA PRO A 132 8.22 1.79 24.89
C PRO A 132 8.37 0.31 24.55
N CYS A 133 7.32 -0.37 24.06
CA CYS A 133 7.36 -1.80 23.76
C CYS A 133 8.26 -2.15 22.56
N PHE A 134 8.57 -1.18 21.69
CA PHE A 134 9.57 -1.37 20.63
C PHE A 134 11.00 -1.36 21.19
N GLY A 135 11.25 -0.74 22.34
CA GLY A 135 12.57 -0.75 22.98
C GLY A 135 13.70 -0.23 22.09
N GLY A 136 13.41 0.75 21.23
CA GLY A 136 14.36 1.31 20.26
C GLY A 136 14.59 0.46 19.00
N ARG A 137 13.84 -0.63 18.81
CA ARG A 137 13.96 -1.51 17.63
C ARG A 137 13.19 -1.03 16.41
N ALA A 138 12.28 -0.07 16.57
CA ALA A 138 11.56 0.54 15.47
C ALA A 138 12.31 1.80 14.98
N ARG A 139 12.39 1.98 13.67
CA ARG A 139 12.99 3.16 13.03
C ARG A 139 12.16 3.64 11.85
N TRP A 140 12.25 4.94 11.56
CA TRP A 140 11.68 5.48 10.33
C TRP A 140 12.45 4.99 9.11
N GLY A 141 11.74 4.63 8.06
CA GLY A 141 12.31 4.21 6.79
C GLY A 141 12.15 5.28 5.74
N ALA A 142 10.97 5.33 5.13
CA ALA A 142 10.64 6.26 4.05
C ALA A 142 9.13 6.52 3.97
N THR A 143 8.79 7.63 3.30
CA THR A 143 7.41 8.07 3.08
C THR A 143 7.16 8.29 1.60
N PHE A 144 6.03 7.79 1.12
CA PHE A 144 5.57 7.92 -0.27
C PHE A 144 4.14 8.43 -0.29
N GLY A 145 3.76 9.16 -1.34
CA GLY A 145 2.43 9.78 -1.47
C GLY A 145 2.34 11.24 -1.01
N GLY A 146 3.48 11.87 -0.67
CA GLY A 146 3.52 13.28 -0.28
C GLY A 146 3.06 13.57 1.16
N TYR A 147 3.09 12.54 2.03
CA TYR A 147 2.71 12.66 3.43
C TYR A 147 3.87 13.14 4.31
N GLY A 148 3.55 13.57 5.53
CA GLY A 148 4.55 13.89 6.55
C GLY A 148 5.10 12.63 7.24
N ASP A 149 6.29 12.76 7.83
CA ASP A 149 6.97 11.68 8.57
C ASP A 149 6.38 11.53 9.99
N ALA A 150 5.16 11.01 10.06
CA ALA A 150 4.48 10.67 11.30
C ALA A 150 3.45 9.56 11.06
N ASP A 151 3.11 8.84 12.13
CA ASP A 151 1.89 8.03 12.16
C ASP A 151 0.80 8.78 12.92
N GLY A 152 0.04 9.61 12.21
CA GLY A 152 -1.10 10.33 12.78
C GLY A 152 -2.37 9.49 12.88
N ASN A 153 -2.38 8.30 12.27
CA ASN A 153 -3.54 7.40 12.23
C ASN A 153 -3.48 6.33 13.34
N GLY A 154 -2.33 5.68 13.49
CA GLY A 154 -2.08 4.64 14.47
C GLY A 154 -2.22 3.21 13.94
N HIS A 155 -2.81 2.97 12.77
CA HIS A 155 -2.93 1.63 12.18
C HIS A 155 -1.55 0.98 11.98
N GLY A 156 -0.60 1.70 11.38
CA GLY A 156 0.76 1.18 11.20
C GLY A 156 1.50 0.94 12.52
N THR A 157 1.31 1.78 13.54
CA THR A 157 1.81 1.51 14.90
C THR A 157 1.18 0.26 15.52
N ALA A 158 -0.11 0.04 15.33
CA ALA A 158 -0.81 -1.17 15.79
C ALA A 158 -0.28 -2.43 15.09
N MET A 159 -0.07 -2.37 13.77
CA MET A 159 0.54 -3.45 12.99
C MET A 159 1.99 -3.73 13.43
N ALA A 160 2.79 -2.70 13.66
CA ALA A 160 4.14 -2.89 14.19
C ALA A 160 4.13 -3.52 15.58
N ALA A 161 3.19 -3.11 16.44
CA ALA A 161 3.03 -3.68 17.77
C ALA A 161 2.59 -5.14 17.77
N SER A 162 1.72 -5.55 16.82
CA SER A 162 1.23 -6.93 16.70
C SER A 162 2.37 -7.93 16.54
N ALA A 163 3.44 -7.53 15.85
CA ALA A 163 4.61 -8.37 15.63
C ALA A 163 5.69 -8.16 16.71
N LEU A 164 5.99 -6.91 17.06
CA LEU A 164 7.19 -6.55 17.82
C LEU A 164 6.98 -6.54 19.34
N CYS A 165 5.75 -6.38 19.83
CA CYS A 165 5.47 -6.19 21.25
C CYS A 165 4.92 -7.47 21.89
N ALA A 166 5.66 -8.04 22.84
CA ALA A 166 5.27 -9.27 23.54
C ALA A 166 3.90 -9.14 24.24
N GLU A 167 3.58 -7.95 24.76
CA GLU A 167 2.30 -7.65 25.40
C GLU A 167 1.12 -7.57 24.43
N ALA A 168 1.37 -7.34 23.15
CA ALA A 168 0.39 -7.47 22.06
C ALA A 168 0.19 -8.93 21.59
N GLY A 169 0.98 -9.87 22.13
CA GLY A 169 1.07 -11.24 21.64
C GLY A 169 2.06 -11.44 20.48
N GLY A 170 2.87 -10.43 20.18
CA GLY A 170 3.87 -10.48 19.12
C GLY A 170 4.97 -11.50 19.40
N THR A 171 5.40 -12.17 18.34
CA THR A 171 6.43 -13.23 18.37
C THR A 171 7.78 -12.74 17.89
N ALA A 172 7.83 -11.62 17.14
CA ALA A 172 9.04 -11.01 16.61
C ALA A 172 9.66 -9.99 17.60
N THR A 173 9.81 -10.41 18.86
CA THR A 173 10.20 -9.55 19.99
C THR A 173 11.66 -9.09 20.01
N SER A 174 12.48 -9.59 19.09
CA SER A 174 13.90 -9.21 18.87
C SER A 174 14.16 -8.68 17.45
N ALA A 175 13.15 -8.66 16.57
CA ALA A 175 13.26 -8.08 15.24
C ALA A 175 13.30 -6.55 15.28
N SER A 176 13.80 -5.94 14.19
CA SER A 176 13.81 -4.50 13.97
C SER A 176 12.63 -4.09 13.08
N GLY A 177 11.86 -3.08 13.49
CA GLY A 177 10.74 -2.54 12.71
C GLY A 177 11.16 -1.35 11.84
N VAL A 178 10.67 -1.31 10.60
CA VAL A 178 10.95 -0.21 9.66
C VAL A 178 9.63 0.37 9.18
N ALA A 179 9.40 1.66 9.46
CA ALA A 179 8.21 2.37 8.99
C ALA A 179 8.35 2.70 7.49
N VAL A 180 7.44 2.17 6.67
CA VAL A 180 7.29 2.54 5.26
C VAL A 180 5.90 3.15 5.09
N LYS A 181 5.83 4.48 5.19
CA LYS A 181 4.56 5.20 5.13
C LYS A 181 4.09 5.30 3.68
N VAL A 182 3.00 4.62 3.37
CA VAL A 182 2.35 4.60 2.04
C VAL A 182 0.87 4.96 2.11
N LEU A 183 0.36 5.19 3.33
CA LEU A 183 -0.99 5.66 3.61
C LEU A 183 -0.95 7.00 4.38
N SER A 184 -1.91 7.86 4.07
CA SER A 184 -2.16 9.14 4.73
C SER A 184 -2.64 8.97 6.18
N ASP A 185 -2.56 10.05 6.95
CA ASP A 185 -3.08 10.08 8.33
C ASP A 185 -4.60 10.27 8.38
N SER A 186 -5.19 10.90 7.37
CA SER A 186 -6.51 11.54 7.46
C SER A 186 -7.69 10.60 7.26
N GLY A 187 -8.43 10.41 8.36
CA GLY A 187 -9.88 10.58 8.51
C GLY A 187 -10.36 10.02 9.86
N SER A 188 -11.32 10.72 10.48
CA SER A 188 -11.99 10.26 11.70
C SER A 188 -12.33 8.77 11.60
N VAL A 189 -12.24 8.10 12.74
CA VAL A 189 -12.62 6.71 13.06
C VAL A 189 -13.87 6.20 12.31
N LEU A 190 -14.73 7.10 11.83
CA LEU A 190 -16.04 6.83 11.26
C LEU A 190 -16.16 6.95 9.73
N SER A 191 -15.18 7.42 8.94
CA SER A 191 -15.42 7.50 7.48
C SER A 191 -14.28 7.37 6.48
N ASP A 192 -13.01 7.57 6.82
CA ASP A 192 -11.89 7.36 5.86
C ASP A 192 -10.55 7.28 6.62
N SER A 193 -10.29 6.18 7.33
CA SER A 193 -9.19 6.10 8.31
C SER A 193 -7.82 5.74 7.69
N GLY A 194 -7.32 6.57 6.78
CA GLY A 194 -6.01 6.39 6.12
C GLY A 194 -6.15 5.80 4.72
N SER A 195 -5.60 6.51 3.74
CA SER A 195 -5.69 6.15 2.32
C SER A 195 -4.38 6.38 1.58
N GLY A 196 -4.12 5.60 0.54
CA GLY A 196 -2.93 5.72 -0.30
C GLY A 196 -3.17 5.22 -1.70
N THR A 197 -2.28 5.57 -2.62
CA THR A 197 -2.39 5.16 -4.03
C THR A 197 -1.61 3.88 -4.30
N THR A 198 -2.03 3.12 -5.32
CA THR A 198 -1.24 1.98 -5.83
C THR A 198 0.21 2.40 -6.08
N SER A 199 0.41 3.57 -6.69
CA SER A 199 1.73 4.12 -6.99
C SER A 199 2.59 4.40 -5.75
N ALA A 200 2.01 4.91 -4.66
CA ALA A 200 2.74 5.15 -3.41
C ALA A 200 3.14 3.83 -2.73
N ILE A 201 2.25 2.84 -2.74
CA ILE A 201 2.52 1.52 -2.16
C ILE A 201 3.63 0.80 -2.95
N ILE A 202 3.55 0.79 -4.29
CA ILE A 202 4.62 0.22 -5.14
C ILE A 202 5.95 0.93 -4.90
N SER A 203 5.95 2.26 -4.72
CA SER A 203 7.16 3.01 -4.37
C SER A 203 7.77 2.55 -3.06
N GLY A 204 6.91 2.30 -2.05
CA GLY A 204 7.30 1.71 -0.78
C GLY A 204 7.99 0.36 -0.96
N ILE A 205 7.34 -0.57 -1.69
CA ILE A 205 7.89 -1.91 -1.95
C ILE A 205 9.22 -1.80 -2.70
N ASN A 206 9.29 -0.98 -3.76
CA ASN A 206 10.50 -0.74 -4.54
C ASN A 206 11.66 -0.29 -3.64
N TRP A 207 11.42 0.69 -2.77
CA TRP A 207 12.42 1.18 -1.83
C TRP A 207 12.83 0.13 -0.80
N ALA A 208 11.88 -0.60 -0.23
CA ALA A 208 12.15 -1.62 0.79
C ALA A 208 13.02 -2.77 0.22
N VAL A 209 12.73 -3.23 -0.99
CA VAL A 209 13.55 -4.25 -1.68
C VAL A 209 14.95 -3.72 -1.95
N GLN A 210 15.08 -2.46 -2.39
CA GLN A 210 16.38 -1.82 -2.57
C GLN A 210 17.17 -1.77 -1.24
N GLN A 211 16.54 -1.36 -0.15
CA GLN A 211 17.19 -1.34 1.17
C GLN A 211 17.59 -2.74 1.63
N TYR A 212 16.72 -3.74 1.44
CA TYR A 212 17.02 -5.13 1.75
C TYR A 212 18.27 -5.62 1.01
N GLN A 213 18.36 -5.37 -0.29
CA GLN A 213 19.52 -5.76 -1.11
C GLN A 213 20.81 -5.03 -0.68
N LEU A 214 20.70 -3.77 -0.27
CA LEU A 214 21.85 -2.98 0.21
C LEU A 214 22.34 -3.42 1.59
N ILE A 215 21.41 -3.73 2.50
CA ILE A 215 21.71 -4.08 3.89
C ILE A 215 22.10 -5.56 4.02
N GLY A 216 21.52 -6.45 3.21
CA GLY A 216 21.83 -7.88 3.19
C GLY A 216 21.35 -8.65 4.42
N ARG A 217 20.40 -8.09 5.20
CA ARG A 217 19.76 -8.78 6.33
C ARG A 217 18.51 -9.51 5.86
N PRO A 218 18.12 -10.64 6.48
CA PRO A 218 16.81 -11.24 6.24
C PRO A 218 15.70 -10.22 6.53
N SER A 219 14.76 -10.08 5.59
CA SER A 219 13.70 -9.07 5.68
C SER A 219 12.35 -9.64 5.31
N ILE A 220 11.31 -9.11 5.97
CA ILE A 220 9.91 -9.40 5.70
C ILE A 220 9.18 -8.08 5.52
N GLY A 221 8.35 -8.00 4.48
CA GLY A 221 7.37 -6.94 4.29
C GLY A 221 6.01 -7.33 4.83
N VAL A 222 5.37 -6.47 5.60
CA VAL A 222 4.01 -6.65 6.12
C VAL A 222 3.13 -5.55 5.55
N MET A 223 2.06 -5.94 4.86
CA MET A 223 1.13 -5.02 4.21
C MET A 223 -0.32 -5.41 4.56
N ALA A 224 -0.89 -4.69 5.52
CA ALA A 224 -2.28 -4.85 5.94
C ALA A 224 -3.24 -3.94 5.13
N ILE A 225 -3.04 -3.92 3.80
CA ILE A 225 -3.78 -3.10 2.86
C ILE A 225 -4.51 -4.03 1.89
N ALA A 226 -5.81 -3.86 1.73
CA ALA A 226 -6.63 -4.57 0.76
C ALA A 226 -7.53 -3.60 0.00
N GLY A 227 -7.84 -3.93 -1.25
CA GLY A 227 -8.70 -3.12 -2.11
C GLY A 227 -8.92 -3.79 -3.46
N ALA A 228 -9.18 -2.97 -4.48
CA ALA A 228 -9.39 -3.47 -5.84
C ALA A 228 -8.14 -4.17 -6.39
N ALA A 229 -8.35 -5.11 -7.31
CA ALA A 229 -7.25 -5.81 -7.97
C ALA A 229 -6.38 -4.84 -8.77
N SER A 230 -5.06 -4.99 -8.63
CA SER A 230 -4.04 -4.21 -9.34
C SER A 230 -2.93 -5.13 -9.83
N THR A 231 -2.81 -5.27 -11.15
CA THR A 231 -1.78 -6.12 -11.74
C THR A 231 -0.38 -5.54 -11.50
N ALA A 232 -0.26 -4.21 -11.51
CA ALA A 232 0.99 -3.54 -11.18
C ALA A 232 1.44 -3.79 -9.73
N MET A 233 0.50 -3.80 -8.78
CA MET A 233 0.78 -4.14 -7.38
C MET A 233 1.18 -5.61 -7.24
N ASP A 234 0.42 -6.52 -7.85
CA ASP A 234 0.70 -7.97 -7.80
C ASP A 234 2.09 -8.27 -8.37
N ASN A 235 2.46 -7.63 -9.48
CA ASN A 235 3.79 -7.74 -10.07
C ASN A 235 4.89 -7.20 -9.15
N ALA A 236 4.66 -6.08 -8.45
CA ALA A 236 5.63 -5.52 -7.50
C ALA A 236 5.87 -6.47 -6.33
N VAL A 237 4.79 -7.04 -5.77
CA VAL A 237 4.85 -8.04 -4.69
C VAL A 237 5.56 -9.30 -5.17
N ALA A 238 5.21 -9.81 -6.36
CA ALA A 238 5.86 -10.99 -6.94
C ALA A 238 7.36 -10.76 -7.17
N ALA A 239 7.75 -9.59 -7.67
CA ALA A 239 9.15 -9.24 -7.85
C ALA A 239 9.91 -9.14 -6.52
N ALA A 240 9.30 -8.58 -5.47
CA ALA A 240 9.89 -8.54 -4.14
C ALA A 240 10.18 -9.95 -3.62
N VAL A 241 9.19 -10.85 -3.69
CA VAL A 241 9.34 -12.25 -3.25
C VAL A 241 10.39 -12.99 -4.10
N ASN A 242 10.39 -12.81 -5.42
CA ASN A 242 11.40 -13.39 -6.31
C ASN A 242 12.82 -12.88 -6.03
N ALA A 243 12.97 -11.66 -5.48
CA ALA A 243 14.24 -11.12 -5.02
C ALA A 243 14.66 -11.65 -3.63
N GLY A 244 13.84 -12.47 -2.98
CA GLY A 244 14.07 -13.00 -1.63
C GLY A 244 13.53 -12.11 -0.50
N PHE A 245 12.80 -11.03 -0.84
CA PHE A 245 12.12 -10.20 0.14
C PHE A 245 10.71 -10.76 0.40
N HIS A 246 10.55 -11.51 1.49
CA HIS A 246 9.28 -12.16 1.81
C HIS A 246 8.18 -11.12 2.07
N MET A 247 6.98 -11.37 1.56
CA MET A 247 5.82 -10.49 1.75
C MET A 247 4.71 -11.24 2.47
N VAL A 248 4.16 -10.61 3.50
CA VAL A 248 2.94 -11.03 4.21
C VAL A 248 1.87 -9.98 3.97
N VAL A 249 0.73 -10.40 3.46
CA VAL A 249 -0.37 -9.51 3.05
C VAL A 249 -1.67 -9.94 3.69
N THR A 250 -2.57 -8.99 3.96
CA THR A 250 -3.94 -9.34 4.38
C THR A 250 -4.71 -9.94 3.21
N ALA A 251 -5.54 -10.95 3.49
CA ALA A 251 -6.52 -11.45 2.54
C ALA A 251 -7.56 -10.38 2.18
N GLY A 252 -7.77 -9.38 3.04
CA GLY A 252 -8.84 -8.41 2.92
C GLY A 252 -10.15 -8.87 3.58
N PHE A 253 -11.07 -7.92 3.72
CA PHE A 253 -12.25 -8.07 4.60
C PHE A 253 -13.57 -7.78 3.86
N SER A 254 -13.78 -8.44 2.72
CA SER A 254 -14.94 -8.23 1.85
C SER A 254 -15.74 -9.51 1.55
N ASN A 255 -15.42 -10.65 2.18
CA ASN A 255 -16.01 -11.95 1.89
C ASN A 255 -15.93 -12.35 0.40
N MET A 256 -14.76 -12.15 -0.21
CA MET A 256 -14.49 -12.44 -1.62
C MET A 256 -13.43 -13.56 -1.78
N PRO A 257 -13.46 -14.32 -2.88
CA PRO A 257 -12.37 -15.23 -3.21
C PRO A 257 -11.08 -14.45 -3.50
N ILE A 258 -9.96 -14.90 -2.95
CA ILE A 258 -8.63 -14.34 -3.21
C ILE A 258 -7.76 -15.30 -4.00
N ASN A 259 -6.93 -14.71 -4.86
CA ASN A 259 -5.90 -15.39 -5.63
C ASN A 259 -4.66 -14.50 -5.67
N VAL A 260 -4.01 -14.36 -4.51
CA VAL A 260 -2.78 -13.59 -4.36
C VAL A 260 -1.63 -14.57 -4.22
N SER A 261 -0.66 -14.50 -5.13
CA SER A 261 0.55 -15.31 -5.14
C SER A 261 1.66 -14.44 -5.71
N PRO A 262 2.89 -14.46 -5.16
CA PRO A 262 3.48 -15.43 -4.22
C PRO A 262 3.63 -14.93 -2.76
N ALA A 263 2.86 -13.93 -2.31
CA ALA A 263 2.90 -13.49 -0.90
C ALA A 263 2.21 -14.49 0.03
N VAL A 264 2.62 -14.51 1.30
CA VAL A 264 1.89 -15.21 2.37
C VAL A 264 0.64 -14.40 2.68
N THR A 265 -0.52 -14.94 2.36
CA THR A 265 -1.80 -14.25 2.51
C THR A 265 -2.53 -14.70 3.77
N VAL A 266 -2.84 -13.73 4.63
CA VAL A 266 -3.36 -13.98 5.99
C VAL A 266 -4.82 -13.55 6.11
N GLY A 267 -5.67 -14.50 6.49
CA GLY A 267 -7.10 -14.30 6.72
C GLY A 267 -7.41 -13.96 8.17
N ALA A 268 -8.51 -13.23 8.37
CA ALA A 268 -8.92 -12.75 9.69
C ALA A 268 -9.87 -13.76 10.36
N LEU A 269 -9.43 -14.43 11.43
CA LEU A 269 -10.27 -15.35 12.23
C LEU A 269 -10.64 -14.70 13.57
N PRO A 270 -11.92 -14.55 13.96
CA PRO A 270 -12.26 -14.05 15.29
C PRO A 270 -11.77 -15.02 16.36
N ARG A 271 -11.44 -14.52 17.56
CA ARG A 271 -10.98 -15.37 18.68
C ARG A 271 -11.98 -16.44 19.13
N THR A 272 -13.27 -16.28 18.79
CA THR A 272 -14.30 -17.32 18.97
C THR A 272 -14.08 -18.54 18.09
N LYS A 273 -13.15 -18.46 17.12
CA LYS A 273 -12.87 -19.47 16.09
C LYS A 273 -14.08 -19.79 15.20
N ALA A 274 -15.09 -18.92 15.21
CA ALA A 274 -16.16 -18.97 14.24
C ALA A 274 -15.61 -18.59 12.86
N TYR A 275 -16.11 -19.24 11.80
CA TYR A 275 -15.73 -18.84 10.44
C TYR A 275 -16.12 -17.37 10.22
N PRO A 276 -15.19 -16.52 9.78
CA PRO A 276 -15.44 -15.09 9.61
C PRO A 276 -16.37 -14.87 8.42
N SER A 277 -17.49 -14.19 8.62
CA SER A 277 -18.45 -13.89 7.54
C SER A 277 -17.97 -12.81 6.57
N ASN A 278 -16.84 -12.17 6.87
CA ASN A 278 -16.31 -10.99 6.21
C ASN A 278 -14.84 -11.09 5.82
N SER A 279 -14.08 -12.07 6.30
CA SER A 279 -12.74 -12.33 5.75
C SER A 279 -12.85 -12.85 4.32
N ASN A 280 -11.97 -12.40 3.45
CA ASN A 280 -11.78 -13.04 2.15
C ASN A 280 -11.27 -14.49 2.34
N TYR A 281 -11.51 -15.34 1.34
CA TYR A 281 -11.33 -16.80 1.41
C TYR A 281 -10.85 -17.39 0.08
N GLY A 282 -10.64 -18.70 0.03
CA GLY A 282 -10.35 -19.43 -1.22
C GLY A 282 -8.90 -19.88 -1.34
N ALA A 283 -8.53 -20.34 -2.53
CA ALA A 283 -7.27 -21.04 -2.78
C ALA A 283 -6.01 -20.17 -2.63
N GLY A 284 -6.15 -18.84 -2.71
CA GLY A 284 -5.06 -17.90 -2.45
C GLY A 284 -4.81 -17.59 -0.97
N LEU A 285 -5.53 -18.23 -0.04
CA LEU A 285 -5.33 -18.04 1.39
C LEU A 285 -4.33 -19.08 1.94
N ASP A 286 -3.30 -18.62 2.62
CA ASP A 286 -2.28 -19.51 3.20
C ASP A 286 -2.57 -19.86 4.67
N ILE A 287 -2.83 -18.83 5.49
CA ILE A 287 -2.96 -18.98 6.94
C ILE A 287 -4.04 -18.06 7.52
N TRP A 288 -4.50 -18.41 8.71
CA TRP A 288 -5.42 -17.60 9.51
C TRP A 288 -4.70 -17.00 10.71
N SER A 289 -4.96 -15.73 11.00
CA SER A 289 -4.53 -15.06 12.23
C SER A 289 -5.73 -14.54 13.02
N PHE A 290 -5.56 -14.38 14.33
CA PHE A 290 -6.63 -13.95 15.21
C PHE A 290 -6.83 -12.43 15.21
N TYR A 291 -8.09 -11.98 15.15
CA TYR A 291 -8.48 -10.60 15.40
C TYR A 291 -9.52 -10.46 16.54
N PRO A 292 -9.61 -9.29 17.20
CA PRO A 292 -8.62 -8.21 17.15
C PRO A 292 -7.31 -8.65 17.79
N ILE A 293 -6.20 -8.03 17.35
CA ILE A 293 -4.90 -8.16 18.02
C ILE A 293 -4.98 -7.48 19.40
N ALA A 294 -4.16 -7.90 20.35
CA ALA A 294 -4.15 -7.22 21.64
C ALA A 294 -3.51 -5.84 21.46
N CYS A 295 -4.20 -4.78 21.89
CA CYS A 295 -3.64 -3.43 21.89
C CYS A 295 -2.74 -3.21 23.10
N PRO A 296 -1.44 -2.92 22.94
CA PRO A 296 -0.63 -2.35 23.99
C PRO A 296 -1.22 -1.03 24.50
N ALA A 297 -0.91 -0.69 25.75
CA ALA A 297 -1.36 0.55 26.34
C ALA A 297 -0.94 1.77 25.49
N GLY A 298 -1.91 2.61 25.16
CA GLY A 298 -1.70 3.86 24.42
C GLY A 298 -1.66 3.72 22.89
N ILE A 299 -1.71 2.51 22.32
CA ILE A 299 -1.77 2.30 20.86
C ILE A 299 -3.23 2.33 20.38
N THR A 300 -3.53 3.20 19.41
CA THR A 300 -4.81 3.27 18.72
C THR A 300 -4.80 2.41 17.45
N GLY A 301 -5.96 2.05 16.90
CA GLY A 301 -6.05 1.37 15.59
C GLY A 301 -6.10 -0.17 15.59
N CYS A 302 -5.86 -0.85 16.73
CA CYS A 302 -5.88 -2.32 16.79
C CYS A 302 -7.30 -2.97 16.84
N THR A 303 -8.36 -2.17 16.64
CA THR A 303 -9.77 -2.59 16.59
C THR A 303 -10.27 -2.85 15.17
N THR A 304 -9.54 -2.45 14.13
CA THR A 304 -9.94 -2.69 12.73
C THR A 304 -9.80 -4.17 12.36
N PRO A 305 -10.67 -4.73 11.50
CA PRO A 305 -10.58 -6.15 11.13
C PRO A 305 -9.39 -6.49 10.22
N THR A 306 -8.78 -5.48 9.59
CA THR A 306 -7.58 -5.61 8.74
C THR A 306 -6.31 -5.92 9.52
N ASN A 307 -6.34 -5.85 10.86
CA ASN A 307 -5.20 -6.11 11.74
C ASN A 307 -4.73 -7.58 11.81
N SER A 308 -5.18 -8.44 10.89
CA SER A 308 -4.94 -9.88 10.93
C SER A 308 -3.66 -10.33 10.20
N VAL A 309 -2.66 -9.46 10.05
CA VAL A 309 -1.40 -9.79 9.34
C VAL A 309 -0.25 -10.04 10.31
#